data_AF-E1ZSF3-F1
#
_entry.id   AF-E1ZSF3-F1
#
_cell.length_a   1.000
_cell.length_b   1.000
_cell.length_c   1.000
_cell.angle_alpha   90.00
_cell.angle_beta   90.00
_cell.angle_gamma   90.00
#
_symmetry.space_group_name_H-M   'P 1'
#
loop_
_entity.id
_entity.type
_entity.pdbx_description
1 polymer ?
#
loop_
_entity_poly.entity_id
_entity_poly.type
_entity_poly.pdbx_seq_one_letter_code
_entity_poly.pdbx_strand_id
1 'polypeptide(L)'
;MGDARATDMGQRRGEVNIGQLMREEYGRGKVFNIGFTTHTGTVAAADDWDTPVQLKDVRKSMPGSWEHLFHKAAMPEFALDLRSGSQDLRAALEGPLLERAIGVIYRPRTERQSHYFYASLSNQFDAVIHLDETSALTPLEKAETYPFAV
;
A
#
# COMPACT_ATOMS: atom_id res chain seq x y z
N MET A 1 2.89 -4.72 -5.46
CA MET A 1 2.15 -5.78 -4.75
C MET A 1 3.14 -6.63 -3.96
N GLY A 2 2.76 -7.06 -2.76
CA GLY A 2 3.61 -7.79 -1.84
C GLY A 2 3.31 -9.28 -1.77
N ASP A 3 3.94 -10.00 -0.84
CA ASP A 3 3.66 -11.40 -0.52
C ASP A 3 2.53 -11.51 0.53
N ALA A 4 1.36 -12.03 0.15
CA ALA A 4 0.19 -12.09 1.01
C ALA A 4 0.38 -12.95 2.28
N ARG A 5 1.33 -13.89 2.30
CA ARG A 5 1.63 -14.72 3.50
C ARG A 5 2.16 -13.87 4.67
N ALA A 6 2.65 -12.68 4.38
CA ALA A 6 3.12 -11.71 5.37
C ALA A 6 2.02 -10.75 5.87
N THR A 7 0.75 -10.98 5.51
CA THR A 7 -0.39 -10.12 5.87
C THR A 7 -1.52 -10.93 6.51
N ASP A 8 -2.40 -10.24 7.25
CA ASP A 8 -3.64 -10.82 7.78
C ASP A 8 -4.54 -11.39 6.67
N MET A 9 -4.46 -10.85 5.44
CA MET A 9 -5.24 -11.34 4.30
C MET A 9 -4.83 -12.77 3.94
N GLY A 10 -3.53 -13.06 3.87
CA GLY A 10 -3.06 -14.43 3.67
C GLY A 10 -3.22 -15.31 4.91
N GLN A 11 -2.82 -14.80 6.09
CA GLN A 11 -2.74 -15.62 7.31
C GLN A 11 -4.10 -15.96 7.91
N ARG A 12 -5.06 -15.03 7.89
CA ARG A 12 -6.37 -15.21 8.54
C ARG A 12 -7.51 -15.45 7.56
N ARG A 13 -7.43 -14.90 6.33
CA ARG A 13 -8.50 -15.04 5.33
C ARG A 13 -8.18 -16.06 4.23
N GLY A 14 -6.94 -16.53 4.15
CA GLY A 14 -6.52 -17.47 3.10
C GLY A 14 -6.50 -16.84 1.71
N GLU A 15 -6.47 -15.52 1.62
CA GLU A 15 -6.40 -14.81 0.35
C GLU A 15 -4.98 -14.91 -0.22
N VAL A 16 -4.89 -15.09 -1.54
CA VAL A 16 -3.62 -15.15 -2.27
C VAL A 16 -3.50 -13.96 -3.21
N ASN A 17 -2.28 -13.51 -3.47
CA ASN A 17 -2.02 -12.46 -4.46
C ASN A 17 -0.89 -12.87 -5.41
N ILE A 18 -0.76 -12.13 -6.52
CA ILE A 18 0.24 -12.43 -7.55
C ILE A 18 1.67 -12.34 -6.99
N GLY A 19 1.93 -11.42 -6.05
CA GLY A 19 3.27 -11.26 -5.45
C GLY A 19 3.72 -12.49 -4.64
N GLN A 20 2.79 -13.18 -3.99
CA GLN A 20 3.02 -14.49 -3.37
C GLN A 20 3.22 -15.57 -4.45
N LEU A 21 2.27 -15.70 -5.38
CA LEU A 21 2.29 -16.78 -6.38
C LEU A 21 3.57 -16.76 -7.21
N MET A 22 4.03 -15.58 -7.63
CA MET A 22 5.28 -15.44 -8.36
C MET A 22 6.49 -15.88 -7.51
N ARG A 23 6.50 -15.56 -6.21
CA ARG A 23 7.58 -16.01 -5.30
C ARG A 23 7.54 -17.51 -5.04
N GLU A 24 6.37 -18.13 -5.04
CA GLU A 24 6.21 -19.58 -4.89
C GLU A 24 6.70 -20.33 -6.14
N GLU A 25 6.37 -19.80 -7.33
CA GLU A 25 6.77 -20.41 -8.61
C GLU A 25 8.26 -20.21 -8.91
N TYR A 26 8.77 -18.98 -8.79
CA TYR A 26 10.12 -18.62 -9.27
C TYR A 26 11.15 -18.43 -8.16
N GLY A 27 10.72 -18.44 -6.90
CA GLY A 27 11.56 -18.16 -5.74
C GLY A 27 11.84 -16.66 -5.54
N ARG A 28 12.11 -16.28 -4.28
CA ARG A 28 12.45 -14.89 -3.89
C ARG A 28 13.66 -14.33 -4.64
N GLY A 29 14.58 -15.17 -5.10
CA GLY A 29 15.77 -14.74 -5.85
C GLY A 29 15.44 -14.04 -7.17
N LYS A 30 14.36 -14.48 -7.84
CA LYS A 30 13.96 -14.06 -9.20
C LYS A 30 12.76 -13.11 -9.24
N VAL A 31 12.15 -12.83 -8.09
CA VAL A 31 10.98 -11.96 -7.95
C VAL A 31 11.34 -10.82 -7.02
N PHE A 32 10.93 -9.60 -7.38
CA PHE A 32 11.19 -8.40 -6.58
C PHE A 32 9.88 -7.66 -6.32
N ASN A 33 9.40 -7.70 -5.08
CA ASN A 33 8.15 -7.04 -4.68
C ASN A 33 8.45 -5.63 -4.18
N ILE A 34 7.82 -4.63 -4.79
CA ILE A 34 7.89 -3.22 -4.36
C ILE A 34 6.55 -2.79 -3.76
N GLY A 35 6.61 -2.23 -2.56
CA GLY A 35 5.50 -1.59 -1.87
C GLY A 35 5.54 -0.08 -2.04
N PHE A 36 4.37 0.54 -2.11
CA PHE A 36 4.22 1.99 -2.10
C PHE A 36 3.35 2.36 -0.91
N THR A 37 3.76 3.39 -0.18
CA THR A 37 3.06 3.87 1.01
C THR A 37 2.92 5.38 0.93
N THR A 38 1.86 5.91 1.56
CA THR A 38 1.63 7.35 1.65
C THR A 38 0.95 7.69 2.97
N HIS A 39 1.15 8.89 3.51
CA HIS A 39 0.46 9.36 4.70
C HIS A 39 -0.91 9.95 4.38
N THR A 40 -1.00 10.81 3.37
CA THR A 40 -2.20 11.59 3.01
C THR A 40 -2.19 11.98 1.53
N GLY A 41 -3.22 12.69 1.07
CA GLY A 41 -3.26 13.27 -0.27
C GLY A 41 -4.58 12.98 -0.96
N THR A 42 -4.57 12.68 -2.26
CA THR A 42 -5.76 12.35 -3.03
C THR A 42 -5.57 11.11 -3.90
N VAL A 43 -6.68 10.44 -4.22
CA VAL A 43 -6.74 9.27 -5.12
C VAL A 43 -7.93 9.38 -6.06
N ALA A 44 -7.83 8.76 -7.23
CA ALA A 44 -8.95 8.49 -8.11
C ALA A 44 -9.50 7.09 -7.80
N ALA A 45 -10.63 7.00 -7.10
CA ALA A 45 -11.21 5.73 -6.68
C ALA A 45 -12.74 5.79 -6.59
N ALA A 46 -13.39 4.65 -6.76
CA ALA A 46 -14.84 4.49 -6.66
C ALA A 46 -15.26 4.16 -5.21
N ASP A 47 -16.55 4.23 -4.89
CA ASP A 47 -17.09 3.75 -3.60
C ASP A 47 -17.25 2.22 -3.59
N ASP A 48 -17.60 1.68 -4.75
CA ASP A 48 -17.84 0.26 -5.01
C ASP A 48 -17.47 -0.12 -6.45
N TRP A 49 -17.43 -1.42 -6.72
CA TRP A 49 -17.30 -1.92 -8.09
C TRP A 49 -18.43 -1.37 -8.96
N ASP A 50 -18.10 -1.08 -10.22
CA ASP A 50 -19.03 -0.57 -11.23
C ASP A 50 -19.70 0.78 -10.87
N THR A 51 -19.14 1.52 -9.91
CA THR A 51 -19.56 2.90 -9.60
C THR A 51 -18.58 3.92 -10.18
N PRO A 52 -19.02 5.17 -10.45
CA PRO A 52 -18.15 6.19 -11.01
C PRO A 52 -16.91 6.46 -10.14
N VAL A 53 -15.77 6.67 -10.80
CA VAL A 53 -14.53 7.09 -10.15
C VAL A 53 -14.68 8.52 -9.65
N GLN A 54 -14.19 8.77 -8.44
CA GLN A 54 -14.21 10.09 -7.81
C GLN A 54 -12.80 10.50 -7.39
N LEU A 55 -12.53 11.80 -7.40
CA LEU A 55 -11.40 12.36 -6.66
C LEU A 55 -11.72 12.30 -5.17
N LYS A 56 -10.90 11.59 -4.40
CA LYS A 56 -11.12 11.36 -2.97
C LYS A 56 -9.92 11.76 -2.15
N ASP A 57 -10.15 12.47 -1.05
CA ASP A 57 -9.13 12.75 -0.05
C ASP A 57 -8.75 11.48 0.70
N VAL A 58 -7.47 11.15 0.66
CA VAL A 58 -6.88 10.10 1.48
C VAL A 58 -6.75 10.61 2.91
N ARG A 59 -7.38 9.94 3.86
CA ARG A 59 -7.28 10.32 5.28
C ARG A 59 -5.83 10.26 5.73
N LYS A 60 -5.45 11.10 6.70
CA LYS A 60 -4.16 10.95 7.38
C LYS A 60 -4.02 9.54 7.94
N SER A 61 -2.86 8.92 7.73
CA SER A 61 -2.63 7.54 8.14
C SER A 61 -2.83 7.34 9.65
N MET A 62 -3.32 6.16 10.01
CA MET A 62 -3.68 5.84 11.38
C MET A 62 -2.46 5.71 12.32
N PRO A 63 -2.51 6.21 13.57
CA PRO A 63 -1.51 5.88 14.57
C PRO A 63 -1.35 4.35 14.72
N GLY A 64 -0.10 3.88 14.77
CA GLY A 64 0.21 2.44 14.78
C GLY A 64 0.20 1.77 13.40
N SER A 65 0.13 2.55 12.32
CA SER A 65 0.37 2.07 10.95
C SER A 65 1.79 2.33 10.47
N TRP A 66 2.23 1.58 9.47
CA TRP A 66 3.51 1.80 8.78
C TRP A 66 3.57 3.18 8.17
N GLU A 67 2.51 3.62 7.51
CA GLU A 67 2.44 4.94 6.88
C GLU A 67 2.61 6.05 7.92
N HIS A 68 2.03 5.89 9.11
CA HIS A 68 2.20 6.87 10.18
C HIS A 68 3.60 6.82 10.81
N LEU A 69 4.22 5.65 10.89
CA LEU A 69 5.60 5.53 11.33
C LEU A 69 6.55 6.25 10.35
N PHE A 70 6.31 6.08 9.05
CA PHE A 70 7.07 6.73 7.99
C PHE A 70 6.88 8.24 7.95
N HIS A 71 5.66 8.74 8.10
CA HIS A 71 5.38 10.17 8.27
C HIS A 71 6.21 10.78 9.41
N LYS A 72 6.28 10.10 10.56
CA LYS A 72 7.05 10.55 11.72
C LYS A 72 8.56 10.58 11.52
N ALA A 73 9.09 9.94 10.47
CA ALA A 73 10.50 10.06 10.12
C ALA A 73 10.84 11.47 9.59
N ALA A 74 9.84 12.32 9.32
CA ALA A 74 9.99 13.69 8.84
C ALA A 74 10.81 13.80 7.53
N MET A 75 10.79 12.72 6.74
CA MET A 75 11.36 12.66 5.40
C MET A 75 10.19 12.47 4.42
N PRO A 76 9.84 13.50 3.61
CA PRO A 76 8.66 13.44 2.75
C PRO A 76 8.70 12.31 1.73
N GLU A 77 9.89 11.98 1.25
CA GLU A 77 10.07 10.98 0.19
C GLU A 77 11.32 10.15 0.47
N PHE A 78 11.18 8.83 0.44
CA PHE A 78 12.32 7.93 0.56
C PHE A 78 12.02 6.54 0.00
N ALA A 79 13.08 5.79 -0.24
CA ALA A 79 13.01 4.38 -0.58
C ALA A 79 13.84 3.57 0.42
N LEU A 80 13.31 2.43 0.85
CA LEU A 80 13.98 1.46 1.70
C LEU A 80 14.29 0.21 0.88
N ASP A 81 15.57 -0.17 0.82
CA ASP A 81 15.99 -1.50 0.36
C ASP A 81 15.91 -2.48 1.54
N LEU A 82 14.97 -3.42 1.48
CA LEU A 82 14.74 -4.43 2.51
C LEU A 82 15.35 -5.79 2.14
N ARG A 83 15.94 -5.89 0.95
CA ARG A 83 16.60 -7.11 0.45
C ARG A 83 18.10 -7.08 0.73
N SER A 84 18.76 -5.96 0.44
CA SER A 84 20.22 -5.81 0.57
C SER A 84 20.62 -4.76 1.62
N GLY A 85 19.64 -4.05 2.20
CA GLY A 85 19.87 -3.06 3.23
C GLY A 85 20.21 -3.64 4.60
N SER A 86 20.19 -2.78 5.62
CA SER A 86 20.55 -3.15 7.00
C SER A 86 19.66 -4.27 7.55
N GLN A 87 20.28 -5.28 8.16
CA GLN A 87 19.56 -6.33 8.88
C GLN A 87 18.75 -5.78 10.06
N ASP A 88 19.27 -4.76 10.76
CA ASP A 88 18.57 -4.11 11.87
C ASP A 88 17.31 -3.41 11.38
N LEU A 89 17.37 -2.73 10.23
CA LEU A 89 16.21 -2.11 9.60
C LEU A 89 15.18 -3.18 9.22
N ARG A 90 15.64 -4.26 8.59
CA ARG A 90 14.76 -5.37 8.19
C ARG A 90 14.03 -5.99 9.39
N ALA A 91 14.74 -6.21 10.49
CA ALA A 91 14.19 -6.72 11.74
C ALA A 91 13.21 -5.73 12.39
N ALA A 92 13.53 -4.43 12.40
CA ALA A 92 12.63 -3.39 12.90
C ALA A 92 11.30 -3.31 12.13
N LEU A 93 11.30 -3.72 10.86
CA LEU A 93 10.14 -3.71 9.96
C LEU A 93 9.42 -5.07 9.86
N GLU A 94 9.80 -6.04 10.69
CA GLU A 94 9.23 -7.38 10.68
C GLU A 94 7.93 -7.50 11.49
N GLY A 95 7.75 -6.68 12.53
CA GLY A 95 6.59 -6.75 13.42
C GLY A 95 5.27 -6.41 12.71
N PRO A 96 4.11 -6.96 13.13
CA PRO A 96 2.84 -6.63 12.50
C PRO A 96 2.38 -5.23 12.92
N LEU A 97 2.42 -4.27 12.00
CA LEU A 97 1.70 -3.01 12.13
C LEU A 97 0.56 -2.93 11.12
N LEU A 98 -0.33 -1.97 11.32
CA LEU A 98 -1.37 -1.68 10.34
C LEU A 98 -0.73 -1.21 9.03
N GLU A 99 -1.22 -1.72 7.92
CA GLU A 99 -0.85 -1.28 6.58
C GLU A 99 -2.12 -0.90 5.82
N ARG A 100 -2.04 0.22 5.10
CA ARG A 100 -3.15 0.73 4.28
C ARG A 100 -3.05 0.20 2.86
N ALA A 101 -4.14 -0.40 2.38
CA ALA A 101 -4.32 -0.76 0.98
C ALA A 101 -5.53 -0.04 0.38
N ILE A 102 -5.24 0.92 -0.51
CA ILE A 102 -6.24 1.58 -1.35
C ILE A 102 -6.03 1.09 -2.78
N GLY A 103 -7.08 0.51 -3.36
CA GLY A 103 -7.11 0.11 -4.76
C GLY A 103 -8.06 0.97 -5.57
N VAL A 104 -8.72 0.36 -6.56
CA VAL A 104 -9.77 1.02 -7.36
C VAL A 104 -11.01 1.43 -6.54
N ILE A 105 -11.15 0.90 -5.33
CA ILE A 105 -12.19 1.25 -4.36
C ILE A 105 -11.55 1.88 -3.14
N TYR A 106 -12.13 3.00 -2.67
CA TYR A 106 -11.74 3.66 -1.44
C TYR A 106 -12.94 4.16 -0.63
N ARG A 107 -13.09 3.65 0.60
CA ARG A 107 -14.19 3.96 1.53
C ARG A 107 -13.65 4.66 2.79
N PRO A 108 -13.45 5.99 2.78
CA PRO A 108 -12.83 6.72 3.90
C PRO A 108 -13.63 6.68 5.21
N ARG A 109 -14.95 6.47 5.13
CA ARG A 109 -15.82 6.37 6.32
C ARG A 109 -15.58 5.09 7.13
N THR A 110 -15.13 4.03 6.48
CA THR A 110 -14.88 2.70 7.09
C THR A 110 -13.43 2.26 6.91
N GLU A 111 -12.50 3.21 6.73
CA GLU A 111 -11.14 2.94 6.27
C GLU A 111 -10.41 1.88 7.11
N ARG A 112 -10.57 1.93 8.44
CA ARG A 112 -9.97 0.93 9.35
C ARG A 112 -10.42 -0.49 9.03
N GLN A 113 -11.71 -0.68 8.73
CA GLN A 113 -12.30 -1.99 8.48
C GLN A 113 -12.06 -2.44 7.03
N SER A 114 -12.09 -1.52 6.07
CA SER A 114 -12.07 -1.85 4.64
C SER A 114 -10.70 -1.76 3.97
N HIS A 115 -9.78 -0.95 4.50
CA HIS A 115 -8.49 -0.64 3.86
C HIS A 115 -7.27 -0.86 4.75
N TYR A 116 -7.46 -1.32 5.99
CA TYR A 116 -6.35 -1.63 6.89
C TYR A 116 -6.33 -3.08 7.32
N PHE A 117 -5.14 -3.68 7.26
CA PHE A 117 -4.85 -5.01 7.78
C PHE A 117 -3.48 -5.02 8.47
N TYR A 118 -3.20 -6.01 9.32
CA TYR A 118 -1.86 -6.16 9.87
C TYR A 118 -0.93 -6.81 8.86
N ALA A 119 0.30 -6.29 8.77
CA ALA A 119 1.31 -6.81 7.87
C ALA A 119 2.72 -6.63 8.39
N SER A 120 3.58 -7.58 8.03
CA SER A 120 5.02 -7.54 8.20
C SER A 120 5.66 -6.97 6.94
N LEU A 121 6.16 -5.74 7.01
CA LEU A 121 6.57 -5.00 5.82
C LEU A 121 7.80 -5.64 5.14
N SER A 122 8.80 -6.04 5.92
CA SER A 122 10.04 -6.65 5.40
C SER A 122 9.89 -8.09 4.89
N ASN A 123 8.85 -8.80 5.34
CA ASN A 123 8.49 -10.11 4.80
C ASN A 123 7.63 -9.98 3.54
N GLN A 124 6.79 -8.95 3.48
CA GLN A 124 5.93 -8.68 2.34
C GLN A 124 6.71 -8.16 1.11
N PHE A 125 7.64 -7.23 1.30
CA PHE A 125 8.34 -6.53 0.22
C PHE A 125 9.85 -6.73 0.23
N ASP A 126 10.47 -6.49 -0.92
CA ASP A 126 11.93 -6.38 -1.08
C ASP A 126 12.39 -4.92 -1.06
N ALA A 127 11.52 -3.99 -1.45
CA ALA A 127 11.72 -2.56 -1.25
C ALA A 127 10.39 -1.86 -0.97
N VAL A 128 10.45 -0.71 -0.28
CA VAL A 128 9.30 0.16 -0.05
C VAL A 128 9.63 1.58 -0.44
N ILE A 129 8.75 2.20 -1.21
CA ILE A 129 8.79 3.61 -1.55
C ILE A 129 7.73 4.33 -0.73
N HIS A 130 8.11 5.40 -0.06
CA HIS A 130 7.21 6.25 0.69
C HIS A 130 7.15 7.64 0.05
N LEU A 131 5.94 8.12 -0.16
CA LEU A 131 5.63 9.49 -0.55
C LEU A 131 4.60 10.02 0.45
N ASP A 132 4.99 10.95 1.32
CA ASP A 132 4.15 11.39 2.45
C ASP A 132 2.82 11.96 1.97
N GLU A 133 2.84 12.71 0.87
CA GLU A 133 1.65 13.22 0.18
C GLU A 133 1.62 12.76 -1.27
N THR A 134 0.49 12.20 -1.72
CA THR A 134 0.27 11.80 -3.12
C THR A 134 -0.89 12.55 -3.76
N SER A 135 -0.86 12.73 -5.07
CA SER A 135 -2.00 13.24 -5.84
C SER A 135 -2.70 12.14 -6.63
N ALA A 136 -4.00 12.34 -6.89
CA ALA A 136 -4.77 11.46 -7.74
C ALA A 136 -4.20 11.41 -9.16
N LEU A 137 -4.22 10.23 -9.77
CA LEU A 137 -3.82 10.07 -11.16
C LEU A 137 -4.79 10.80 -12.09
N THR A 138 -4.24 11.54 -13.05
CA THR A 138 -5.00 12.13 -14.15
C THR A 138 -5.15 11.09 -15.27
N PRO A 139 -6.38 10.70 -15.66
CA PRO A 139 -6.59 9.82 -16.79
C PRO A 139 -5.99 10.38 -18.08
N LEU A 140 -5.38 9.52 -18.91
CA LEU A 140 -4.87 9.92 -20.23
C LEU A 140 -6.01 10.18 -21.23
N GLU A 141 -7.12 9.46 -21.08
CA GLU A 141 -8.32 9.64 -21.89
C GLU A 141 -9.23 10.69 -21.26
N LYS A 142 -9.65 11.69 -22.05
CA LYS A 142 -10.71 12.63 -21.68
C LYS A 142 -12.07 11.94 -21.84
N ALA A 143 -12.42 11.05 -20.92
CA ALA A 143 -13.78 10.52 -20.87
C ALA A 143 -14.68 11.48 -20.07
N GLU A 144 -15.92 11.69 -20.54
CA GLU A 144 -16.95 12.51 -19.88
C GLU A 144 -17.21 12.08 -18.42
N THR A 145 -16.79 10.86 -18.06
CA THR A 145 -16.98 10.22 -16.75
C THR A 145 -16.01 10.68 -15.65
N TYR A 146 -15.01 11.53 -15.95
CA TYR A 146 -13.99 11.96 -14.97
C TYR A 146 -13.92 13.50 -14.84
N PRO A 147 -14.88 14.15 -14.16
CA PRO A 147 -14.97 15.62 -14.09
C PRO A 147 -13.81 16.29 -13.32
N PHE A 148 -12.87 15.52 -12.76
CA PHE A 148 -11.71 16.00 -12.01
C PHE A 148 -10.42 16.02 -12.84
N ALA A 149 -10.46 15.55 -14.10
CA ALA A 149 -9.34 15.65 -15.03
C ALA A 149 -9.29 17.08 -15.60
N VAL A 150 -8.46 17.94 -15.00
CA VAL A 150 -8.19 19.31 -15.48
C VAL A 150 -6.91 19.32 -16.30
#